data_AF-A0A7S0U4U1-F1
#
_entry.id   AF-A0A7S0U4U1-F1
#
_cell.length_a   1.000
_cell.length_b   1.000
_cell.length_c   1.000
_cell.angle_alpha   90.00
_cell.angle_beta   90.00
_cell.angle_gamma   90.00
#
_symmetry.space_group_name_H-M   'P 1'
#
loop_
_entity.id
_entity.type
_entity.pdbx_description
1 polymer ?
#
loop_
_entity_poly.entity_id
_entity_poly.type
_entity_poly.pdbx_seq_one_letter_code
_entity_poly.pdbx_strand_id
1 'polypeptide(L)'
;LAGDKAYVQTGEWLPKETLDAFREHYVGLKGPLSSRTDEGVPSLTVAIRQGLDLYAGLRPVRWFQGAPSPVKHPGRVDMVIFRENVEDMYSGVEFSAGS
;
A
#
# COMPACT_ATOMS: atom_id res chain seq x y z
N LEU A 1 -13.00 -7.18 4.88
CA LEU A 1 -12.88 -7.74 3.50
C LEU A 1 -12.23 -6.66 2.62
N ALA A 2 -11.40 -6.98 1.64
CA ALA A 2 -10.89 -5.95 0.71
C ALA A 2 -10.59 -6.54 -0.68
N GLY A 3 -10.58 -5.69 -1.70
CA GLY A 3 -10.26 -6.06 -3.08
C GLY A 3 -11.35 -6.89 -3.76
N ASP A 4 -10.96 -7.70 -4.75
CA ASP A 4 -11.88 -8.50 -5.58
C ASP A 4 -12.86 -9.34 -4.74
N LYS A 5 -12.37 -9.92 -3.64
CA LYS A 5 -13.20 -10.70 -2.71
C LYS A 5 -14.29 -9.87 -2.05
N ALA A 6 -13.98 -8.62 -1.67
CA ALA A 6 -14.97 -7.72 -1.08
C ALA A 6 -16.02 -7.34 -2.13
N TYR A 7 -15.57 -6.95 -3.32
CA TYR A 7 -16.46 -6.52 -4.39
C TYR A 7 -17.46 -7.61 -4.78
N VAL A 8 -17.02 -8.86 -4.94
CA VAL A 8 -17.90 -9.99 -5.26
C VAL A 8 -18.95 -10.24 -4.16
N GLN A 9 -18.64 -9.95 -2.89
CA GLN A 9 -19.51 -10.26 -1.76
C GLN A 9 -20.44 -9.10 -1.36
N THR A 10 -19.97 -7.86 -1.51
CA THR A 10 -20.65 -6.68 -0.96
C THR A 10 -20.91 -5.60 -2.01
N GLY A 11 -20.34 -5.71 -3.21
CA GLY A 11 -20.36 -4.65 -4.23
C GLY A 11 -19.38 -3.51 -3.97
N GLU A 12 -18.62 -3.56 -2.87
CA GLU A 12 -17.66 -2.52 -2.48
C GLU A 12 -16.22 -3.07 -2.48
N TRP A 13 -15.29 -2.29 -3.01
CA TRP A 13 -13.87 -2.68 -3.06
C TRP A 13 -13.16 -2.59 -1.71
N LEU A 14 -13.56 -1.61 -0.89
CA LEU A 14 -13.04 -1.39 0.46
C LEU A 14 -14.20 -1.00 1.39
N PRO A 15 -14.92 -1.98 1.95
CA PRO A 15 -15.98 -1.74 2.92
C PRO A 15 -15.48 -0.99 4.14
N LYS A 16 -16.30 -0.07 4.66
CA LYS A 16 -15.96 0.77 5.82
C LYS A 16 -15.63 -0.05 7.07
N GLU A 17 -16.31 -1.18 7.25
CA GLU A 17 -16.10 -2.13 8.36
C GLU A 17 -14.66 -2.64 8.40
N THR A 18 -13.98 -2.69 7.26
CA THR A 18 -12.58 -3.11 7.19
C THR A 18 -11.65 -2.07 7.81
N LEU A 19 -11.87 -0.78 7.51
CA LEU A 19 -11.10 0.30 8.13
C LEU A 19 -11.43 0.42 9.62
N ASP A 20 -12.70 0.25 9.99
CA ASP A 20 -13.13 0.29 11.38
C ASP A 20 -12.50 -0.85 12.19
N ALA A 21 -12.42 -2.06 11.64
CA ALA A 21 -11.72 -3.18 12.27
C ALA A 21 -10.22 -2.91 12.46
N PHE A 22 -9.55 -2.28 11.49
CA PHE A 22 -8.15 -1.88 11.65
C PHE A 22 -7.97 -0.84 12.77
N ARG A 23 -8.91 0.11 12.91
CA ARG A 23 -8.87 1.12 13.98
C ARG A 23 -9.14 0.50 15.36
N GLU A 24 -10.04 -0.47 15.44
CA GLU A 24 -10.38 -1.16 16.69
C GLU A 24 -9.26 -2.09 17.16
N HIS A 25 -8.64 -2.85 16.25
CA HIS A 25 -7.64 -3.85 16.59
C HIS A 25 -6.19 -3.35 16.54
N TYR A 26 -5.96 -2.14 16.01
CA TYR A 26 -4.67 -1.43 15.86
C TYR A 26 -3.63 -2.09 14.94
N VAL A 27 -3.58 -3.42 14.91
CA VAL A 27 -2.64 -4.21 14.12
C VAL A 27 -3.43 -5.12 13.21
N GLY A 28 -3.04 -5.14 11.93
CA GLY A 28 -3.57 -6.14 11.01
C GLY A 28 -2.62 -6.42 9.87
N LEU A 29 -2.81 -7.59 9.27
CA LEU A 29 -2.02 -8.10 8.16
C LEU A 29 -2.92 -8.23 6.94
N LYS A 30 -2.51 -7.64 5.81
CA LYS A 30 -3.20 -7.82 4.54
C LYS A 30 -2.38 -8.67 3.57
N GLY A 31 -3.06 -9.43 2.73
CA GLY A 31 -2.49 -10.03 1.53
C GLY A 31 -2.24 -9.00 0.42
N PRO A 32 -1.77 -9.44 -0.77
CA PRO A 32 -1.76 -8.60 -1.95
C PRO A 32 -3.19 -8.18 -2.34
N LEU A 33 -3.34 -6.95 -2.86
CA LEU A 33 -4.61 -6.44 -3.37
C LEU A 33 -4.38 -5.96 -4.81
N SER A 34 -5.25 -6.40 -5.72
CA SER A 34 -5.24 -5.99 -7.12
C SER A 34 -5.48 -4.48 -7.22
N SER A 35 -4.65 -3.77 -7.99
CA SER A 35 -4.86 -2.36 -8.34
C SER A 35 -5.28 -2.29 -9.80
N ARG A 36 -6.42 -1.67 -10.07
CA ARG A 36 -6.99 -1.56 -11.43
C ARG A 36 -6.70 -0.17 -11.97
N THR A 37 -5.57 -0.04 -12.65
CA THR A 37 -5.09 1.24 -13.21
C THR A 37 -5.86 1.72 -14.43
N ASP A 38 -6.65 0.83 -15.04
CA ASP A 38 -7.46 1.04 -16.24
C ASP A 38 -8.77 1.81 -15.98
N GLU A 39 -9.28 1.77 -14.75
CA GLU A 39 -10.61 2.33 -14.41
C GLU A 39 -10.55 3.69 -13.69
N GLY A 40 -9.36 4.30 -13.57
CA GLY A 40 -9.19 5.55 -12.83
C GLY A 40 -9.49 5.43 -11.33
N VAL A 41 -9.58 4.21 -10.81
CA VAL A 41 -9.88 3.93 -9.39
C VAL A 41 -8.60 4.10 -8.58
N PRO A 42 -8.61 4.92 -7.51
CA PRO A 42 -7.46 5.07 -6.62
C PRO A 42 -7.02 3.73 -6.04
N SER A 43 -5.70 3.53 -5.90
CA SER A 43 -5.17 2.27 -5.36
C SER A 43 -5.75 1.98 -3.97
N LEU A 44 -6.32 0.79 -3.77
CA LEU A 44 -6.84 0.36 -2.47
C LEU A 44 -5.79 0.40 -1.37
N THR A 45 -4.52 0.19 -1.72
CA THR A 45 -3.42 0.28 -0.75
C THR A 45 -3.17 1.73 -0.33
N VAL A 46 -3.32 2.70 -1.24
CA VAL A 46 -3.25 4.13 -0.92
C VAL A 46 -4.45 4.55 -0.07
N ALA A 47 -5.66 4.12 -0.45
CA ALA A 47 -6.88 4.40 0.30
C ALA A 47 -6.81 3.91 1.76
N ILE A 48 -6.29 2.70 1.99
CA ILE A 48 -6.09 2.17 3.36
C ILE A 48 -5.08 3.02 4.14
N ARG A 49 -3.96 3.43 3.52
CA ARG A 49 -2.92 4.24 4.19
C ARG A 49 -3.45 5.60 4.61
N GLN A 50 -4.12 6.30 3.69
CA GLN A 50 -4.72 7.61 3.95
C GLN A 50 -5.87 7.51 4.95
N GLY A 51 -6.77 6.53 4.77
CA GLY A 51 -7.92 6.35 5.67
C GLY A 51 -7.54 5.98 7.11
N LEU A 52 -6.37 5.39 7.33
CA LEU A 52 -5.86 5.00 8.66
C LEU A 52 -4.72 5.89 9.15
N ASP A 53 -4.34 6.94 8.40
CA ASP A 53 -3.20 7.81 8.70
C ASP A 53 -1.89 7.04 8.98
N LEU A 54 -1.61 6.03 8.16
CA LEU A 54 -0.39 5.22 8.25
C LEU A 54 0.79 5.96 7.61
N TYR A 55 1.22 7.03 8.29
CA TYR A 55 2.18 8.02 7.78
C TYR A 55 3.59 7.48 7.49
N ALA A 56 4.01 6.42 8.19
CA ALA A 56 5.35 5.84 8.03
C ALA A 56 5.33 4.52 7.24
N GLY A 57 5.86 4.56 6.01
CA GLY A 57 6.14 3.38 5.20
C GLY A 57 7.52 2.80 5.53
N LEU A 58 7.57 1.80 6.42
CA LEU A 58 8.81 1.10 6.79
C LEU A 58 9.15 0.00 5.77
N ARG A 59 10.39 0.01 5.25
CA ARG A 59 10.89 -1.02 4.34
C ARG A 59 12.31 -1.46 4.73
N PRO A 60 12.43 -2.47 5.60
CA PRO A 60 13.71 -3.14 5.84
C PRO A 60 14.18 -3.84 4.58
N VAL A 61 15.44 -3.60 4.18
CA VAL A 61 16.06 -4.22 3.01
C VAL A 61 17.39 -4.81 3.45
N ARG A 62 17.47 -6.14 3.41
CA ARG A 62 18.71 -6.89 3.64
C ARG A 62 18.85 -8.00 2.62
N TRP A 63 20.08 -8.32 2.26
CA TRP A 63 20.35 -9.50 1.43
C TRP A 63 20.40 -10.77 2.29
N PHE A 64 19.88 -11.86 1.74
CA PHE A 64 19.95 -13.20 2.35
C PHE A 64 20.96 -14.04 1.59
N GLN A 65 21.84 -14.73 2.31
CA GLN A 65 22.89 -15.54 1.72
C GLN A 65 22.29 -16.61 0.79
N GLY A 66 22.81 -16.66 -0.45
CA GLY A 66 22.34 -17.58 -1.49
C GLY A 66 21.23 -17.02 -2.39
N ALA A 67 20.59 -15.89 -2.04
CA ALA A 67 19.64 -15.25 -2.94
C ALA A 67 20.37 -14.68 -4.18
N PRO A 68 19.91 -14.98 -5.41
CA PRO A 68 20.53 -14.45 -6.62
C PRO A 68 20.49 -12.92 -6.61
N SER A 69 21.56 -12.29 -7.08
CA SER A 69 21.68 -10.84 -7.05
C SER A 69 22.32 -10.31 -8.34
N PRO A 70 21.83 -9.16 -8.86
CA PRO A 70 22.44 -8.51 -10.01
C PRO A 70 23.69 -7.68 -9.66
N VAL A 71 24.00 -7.48 -8.37
CA VAL A 71 25.15 -6.67 -7.92
C VAL A 71 26.28 -7.53 -7.36
N LYS A 72 27.52 -7.01 -7.41
CA LYS A 72 28.73 -7.77 -7.01
C LYS A 72 28.81 -8.09 -5.52
N HIS A 73 28.32 -7.20 -4.64
CA HIS A 73 28.48 -7.31 -3.20
C HIS A 73 27.17 -7.07 -2.44
N PRO A 74 26.14 -7.91 -2.63
CA PRO A 74 24.82 -7.68 -2.05
C PRO A 74 24.79 -7.79 -0.52
N GLY A 75 25.74 -8.55 0.08
CA GLY A 75 25.86 -8.66 1.54
C GLY A 75 26.23 -7.36 2.26
N ARG A 76 26.54 -6.28 1.54
CA ARG A 76 26.72 -4.94 2.14
C ARG A 76 25.40 -4.18 2.32
N VAL A 77 24.29 -4.72 1.83
CA VAL A 77 22.97 -4.11 1.96
C VAL A 77 22.35 -4.55 3.28
N ASP A 78 22.30 -3.63 4.23
CA ASP A 78 21.53 -3.72 5.48
C ASP A 78 21.05 -2.32 5.83
N MET A 79 19.79 -2.02 5.49
CA MET A 79 19.21 -0.69 5.67
C MET A 79 17.72 -0.77 5.95
N VAL A 80 17.19 0.27 6.60
CA VAL A 80 15.75 0.47 6.77
C VAL A 80 15.36 1.79 6.12
N ILE A 81 14.46 1.73 5.13
CA ILE A 81 13.93 2.93 4.49
C ILE A 81 12.70 3.37 5.27
N PHE A 82 12.71 4.63 5.71
CA PHE A 82 11.56 5.34 6.24
C PHE A 82 11.03 6.25 5.13
N ARG A 83 9.82 5.98 4.66
CA ARG A 83 9.18 6.74 3.59
C ARG A 83 7.90 7.39 4.11
N GLU A 84 7.73 8.68 3.84
CA GLU A 84 6.44 9.37 3.99
C GLU A 84 5.40 8.71 3.06
N ASN A 85 4.16 8.51 3.56
CA ASN A 85 3.24 7.54 3.01
C ASN A 85 1.77 8.02 2.90
N VAL A 86 1.50 9.28 3.26
CA VAL A 86 0.18 9.92 3.20
C VAL A 86 0.13 11.15 2.28
N GLU A 87 1.23 11.86 2.05
CA GLU A 87 1.30 13.11 1.26
C GLU A 87 2.00 12.93 -0.12
N ASP A 88 2.75 13.95 -0.55
CA ASP A 88 3.47 14.03 -1.84
C ASP A 88 2.50 13.94 -3.05
N MET A 89 3.01 13.52 -4.20
CA MET A 89 2.22 13.16 -5.39
C MET A 89 1.14 12.10 -5.11
N TYR A 90 1.20 11.40 -3.98
CA TYR A 90 0.18 10.42 -3.58
C TYR A 90 -1.07 11.05 -2.96
N SER A 91 -1.07 12.37 -2.72
CA SER A 91 -2.27 13.12 -2.34
C SER A 91 -3.40 13.05 -3.38
N GLY A 92 -3.06 12.76 -4.65
CA GLY A 92 -4.05 12.64 -5.73
C GLY A 92 -4.64 13.99 -6.17
N VAL A 93 -4.01 15.11 -5.81
CA VAL A 93 -4.40 16.45 -6.26
C VAL A 93 -3.81 16.69 -7.65
N GLU A 94 -4.58 16.34 -8.67
CA GLU A 94 -4.20 16.44 -10.08
C GLU A 94 -5.31 17.08 -10.91
N PHE A 95 -4.93 17.84 -11.93
CA PHE A 95 -5.86 18.53 -12.84
C PHE A 95 -5.56 18.14 -14.29
N SER A 96 -6.61 17.84 -15.06
CA SER A 96 -6.49 17.61 -16.49
C SER A 96 -6.08 18.89 -17.21
N ALA A 97 -5.25 18.78 -18.25
CA ALA A 97 -4.87 19.95 -19.05
C ALA A 97 -6.12 20.64 -19.64
N GLY A 98 -6.26 21.95 -19.39
CA GLY A 98 -7.39 22.76 -19.86
C GLY A 98 -8.64 22.75 -18.96
N SER A 99 -8.51 22.33 -17.71
CA SER A 99 -9.54 22.48 -16.65
C SER A 99 -9.57 23.86 -16.01
#